data_AF-A0A061J2G3-F1
#
_entry.id   AF-A0A061J2G3-F1
#
_cell.length_a   1.000
_cell.length_b   1.000
_cell.length_c   1.000
_cell.angle_alpha   90.00
_cell.angle_beta   90.00
_cell.angle_gamma   90.00
#
_symmetry.space_group_name_H-M   'P 1'
#
loop_
_entity.id
_entity.type
_entity.pdbx_description
1 polymer ?
#
loop_
_entity_poly.entity_id
_entity_poly.type
_entity_poly.pdbx_seq_one_letter_code
_entity_poly.pdbx_strand_id
1 'polypeptide(L)'
;MLISLFSFFFFLSCPRFALRLCWFISSGWGGVVRMETVGVFVAPQEDRYNDTAAALGHIARCKCCGVTFFWSPDAAMCCLPTFTTLVIVFGVVFTLWNELGVFELCILVALLSTAFISAFLVICTDPGVYPRLSRGEPDPLHDAQDLVLCRVCGVRRPPRTSHCYQCNVCVEEHDHHCVVIGGCVGRRSLRWFVLYLVTVSGATAMGLFWVCRSLFVGSFAVAQQRRDTRNSAWNRTGHYSVVHDAGDENPLAIAVLVLLFVTLLLVLLLVGGLAIFYVFMLLTSTTRRESQRMQFNLAAVLRPRLMWENLMHVACPPPSKLLVPTHRKDFIT
;
A
#
# COMPACT_ATOMS: atom_id res chain seq x y z
N MET A 1 -18.72 -17.64 8.21
CA MET A 1 -17.83 -18.35 7.28
C MET A 1 -16.84 -17.41 6.55
N LEU A 2 -17.25 -16.25 6.03
CA LEU A 2 -16.34 -15.27 5.39
C LEU A 2 -15.35 -14.59 6.37
N ILE A 3 -15.78 -14.28 7.60
CA ILE A 3 -14.89 -13.74 8.65
C ILE A 3 -13.78 -14.75 9.01
N SER A 4 -14.08 -16.05 8.97
CA SER A 4 -13.13 -17.11 9.31
C SER A 4 -12.04 -17.33 8.26
N LEU A 5 -12.27 -16.98 6.99
CA LEU A 5 -11.25 -17.02 5.93
C LEU A 5 -10.32 -15.80 5.97
N PHE A 6 -10.82 -14.63 6.35
CA PHE A 6 -10.01 -13.42 6.54
C PHE A 6 -9.19 -13.44 7.83
N SER A 7 -9.73 -13.98 8.92
CA SER A 7 -8.99 -14.18 10.18
C SER A 7 -7.89 -15.26 10.08
N PHE A 8 -8.00 -16.19 9.12
CA PHE A 8 -7.00 -17.25 8.94
C PHE A 8 -5.64 -16.71 8.45
N PHE A 9 -5.63 -15.62 7.69
CA PHE A 9 -4.39 -14.95 7.26
C PHE A 9 -3.77 -14.08 8.35
N PHE A 10 -4.55 -13.60 9.32
CA PHE A 10 -4.07 -12.69 10.37
C PHE A 10 -3.37 -13.43 11.53
N PHE A 11 -3.75 -14.69 11.80
CA PHE A 11 -3.24 -15.45 12.96
C PHE A 11 -2.02 -16.35 12.67
N LEU A 12 -1.63 -16.56 11.41
CA LEU A 12 -0.48 -17.40 11.06
C LEU A 12 0.86 -16.64 10.97
N SER A 13 0.88 -15.32 11.15
CA SER A 13 2.08 -14.49 10.93
C SER A 13 2.98 -14.27 12.15
N CYS A 14 3.08 -15.26 13.06
CA CYS A 14 4.06 -15.38 14.17
C CYS A 14 3.49 -15.08 15.58
N PRO A 15 3.33 -16.11 16.45
CA PRO A 15 2.89 -15.92 17.84
C PRO A 15 3.86 -15.09 18.71
N ARG A 16 5.07 -14.79 18.21
CA ARG A 16 6.04 -13.92 18.90
C ARG A 16 5.78 -12.42 18.72
N PHE A 17 4.92 -12.01 17.78
CA PHE A 17 4.59 -10.60 17.53
C PHE A 17 3.57 -10.06 18.55
N ALA A 18 2.59 -10.88 18.97
CA ALA A 18 1.59 -10.53 19.98
C ALA A 18 2.22 -10.21 21.36
N LEU A 19 3.30 -10.91 21.72
CA LEU A 19 4.00 -10.70 23.00
C LEU A 19 4.82 -9.40 23.06
N ARG A 20 5.25 -8.85 21.91
CA ARG A 20 5.96 -7.55 21.87
C ARG A 20 5.01 -6.35 21.82
N LEU A 21 3.79 -6.54 21.33
CA LEU A 21 2.75 -5.50 21.34
C LEU A 21 2.32 -5.14 22.78
N CYS A 22 2.24 -6.13 23.69
CA CYS A 22 2.01 -5.90 25.13
C CYS A 22 3.15 -5.14 25.83
N TRP A 23 4.39 -5.25 25.33
CA TRP A 23 5.52 -4.53 25.90
C TRP A 23 5.59 -3.07 25.42
N PHE A 24 5.12 -2.80 24.20
CA PHE A 24 5.11 -1.46 23.63
C PHE A 24 3.96 -0.58 24.17
N ILE A 25 2.85 -1.19 24.60
CA ILE A 25 1.75 -0.45 25.24
C ILE A 25 2.07 -0.11 26.71
N SER A 26 3.01 -0.84 27.35
CA SER A 26 3.35 -0.64 28.78
C SER A 26 4.55 0.27 29.04
N SER A 27 5.33 0.66 28.02
CA SER A 27 6.48 1.55 28.17
C SER A 27 6.15 2.97 27.70
N GLY A 28 5.65 3.77 28.64
CA GLY A 28 5.29 5.17 28.45
C GLY A 28 6.43 6.06 27.97
N TRP A 29 6.05 7.16 27.33
CA TRP A 29 6.90 8.25 26.86
C TRP A 29 7.88 8.73 27.94
N GLY A 30 9.18 8.75 27.62
CA GLY A 30 10.18 9.35 28.51
C GLY A 30 11.61 9.15 28.03
N GLY A 31 12.10 10.09 27.21
CA GLY A 31 13.50 10.12 26.79
C GLY A 31 13.81 11.31 25.90
N VAL A 32 14.06 12.47 26.52
CA VAL A 32 14.59 13.67 25.85
C VAL A 32 15.97 13.32 25.27
N VAL A 33 16.08 13.22 23.95
CA VAL A 33 17.37 13.09 23.27
C VAL A 33 17.95 14.49 23.09
N ARG A 34 19.05 14.74 23.81
CA ARG A 34 19.88 15.94 23.74
C ARG A 34 20.37 16.15 22.30
N MET A 35 20.09 17.32 21.73
CA MET A 35 20.67 17.75 20.46
C MET A 35 22.17 17.97 20.65
N GLU A 36 22.99 17.08 20.12
CA GLU A 36 24.42 17.33 19.92
C GLU A 36 24.72 17.68 18.47
N THR A 37 25.66 18.59 18.33
CA THR A 37 26.10 19.32 17.15
C THR A 37 26.40 18.45 15.93
N VAL A 38 26.04 18.96 14.75
CA VAL A 38 26.22 18.36 13.41
C VAL A 38 27.70 18.18 13.08
N GLY A 39 28.29 17.09 13.55
CA GLY A 39 29.49 16.48 12.99
C GLY A 39 29.09 15.44 11.94
N VAL A 40 29.83 15.36 10.84
CA VAL A 40 29.63 14.34 9.79
C VAL A 40 29.95 12.96 10.40
N PHE A 41 28.93 12.27 10.93
CA PHE A 41 29.06 10.89 11.40
C PHE A 41 29.15 9.96 10.19
N VAL A 42 30.37 9.62 9.79
CA VAL A 42 30.64 8.50 8.89
C VAL A 42 30.57 7.23 9.73
N ALA A 43 29.75 6.26 9.33
CA ALA A 43 29.65 4.98 10.03
C ALA A 43 31.05 4.31 10.16
N PRO A 44 31.38 3.71 11.33
CA PRO A 44 32.60 2.94 11.52
C PRO A 44 32.81 1.89 10.42
N GLN A 45 34.06 1.55 10.11
CA GLN A 45 34.37 0.60 9.02
C GLN A 45 33.79 -0.80 9.26
N GLU A 46 33.64 -1.21 10.51
CA GLU A 46 33.09 -2.51 10.87
C GLU A 46 31.56 -2.60 10.67
N ASP A 47 30.86 -1.46 10.69
CA ASP A 47 29.41 -1.37 10.48
C ASP A 47 29.01 -1.31 9.00
N ARG A 48 29.99 -1.41 8.10
CA ARG A 48 29.81 -1.32 6.64
C ARG A 48 29.65 -2.68 5.95
N TYR A 49 29.36 -3.76 6.68
CA TYR A 49 29.25 -5.11 6.10
C TYR A 49 27.82 -5.66 6.16
N ASN A 50 27.28 -6.24 5.08
CA ASN A 50 25.87 -6.71 4.98
C ASN A 50 25.42 -7.78 5.99
N ASP A 51 26.39 -8.47 6.59
CA ASP A 51 26.21 -9.46 7.65
C ASP A 51 26.06 -8.82 9.03
N THR A 52 26.37 -7.54 9.19
CA THR A 52 26.23 -6.80 10.44
C THR A 52 24.82 -6.26 10.65
N ALA A 53 24.40 -6.19 11.92
CA ALA A 53 23.14 -5.57 12.31
C ALA A 53 23.06 -4.10 11.84
N ALA A 54 24.19 -3.40 11.82
CA ALA A 54 24.28 -2.02 11.38
C ALA A 54 23.96 -1.83 9.88
N ALA A 55 24.22 -2.84 9.03
CA ALA A 55 23.93 -2.75 7.60
C ALA A 55 22.45 -2.87 7.25
N LEU A 56 21.67 -3.56 8.09
CA LEU A 56 20.21 -3.61 7.98
C LEU A 56 19.53 -2.36 8.55
N GLY A 57 20.28 -1.48 9.23
CA GLY A 57 19.73 -0.31 9.89
C GLY A 57 18.66 -0.72 10.89
N HIS A 58 17.43 -0.22 10.71
CA HIS A 58 16.29 -0.56 11.56
C HIS A 58 15.40 -1.67 10.98
N ILE A 59 15.79 -2.26 9.85
CA ILE A 59 15.02 -3.33 9.21
C ILE A 59 15.27 -4.64 9.94
N ALA A 60 14.20 -5.29 10.41
CA ALA A 60 14.29 -6.60 11.02
C ALA A 60 14.23 -7.71 9.95
N ARG A 61 15.15 -8.67 10.00
CA ARG A 61 15.15 -9.84 9.12
C ARG A 61 14.59 -11.04 9.88
N CYS A 62 13.62 -11.75 9.32
CA CYS A 62 13.15 -13.03 9.87
C CYS A 62 13.04 -14.10 8.78
N LYS A 63 13.20 -15.36 9.16
CA LYS A 63 13.08 -16.51 8.24
C LYS A 63 11.92 -17.39 8.71
N CYS A 64 10.99 -17.69 7.81
CA CYS A 64 9.85 -18.56 8.08
C CYS A 64 9.59 -19.45 6.87
N CYS A 65 9.46 -20.76 7.08
CA CYS A 65 9.19 -21.75 6.01
C CYS A 65 10.14 -21.64 4.79
N GLY A 66 11.42 -21.34 5.03
CA GLY A 66 12.42 -21.16 3.96
C GLY A 66 12.41 -19.79 3.28
N VAL A 67 11.42 -18.94 3.53
CA VAL A 67 11.30 -17.58 3.00
C VAL A 67 11.92 -16.59 3.99
N THR A 68 12.65 -15.59 3.48
CA THR A 68 13.22 -14.50 4.28
C THR A 68 12.39 -13.24 4.10
N PHE A 69 11.91 -12.70 5.22
CA PHE A 69 11.12 -11.48 5.29
C PHE A 69 11.96 -10.34 5.90
N PHE A 70 11.67 -9.12 5.45
CA PHE A 70 12.32 -7.89 5.86
C PHE A 70 11.27 -6.90 6.33
N TRP A 71 11.27 -6.55 7.61
CA TRP A 71 10.24 -5.73 8.25
C TRP A 71 10.75 -4.34 8.53
N SER A 72 9.99 -3.34 8.11
CA SER A 72 10.23 -1.95 8.49
C SER A 72 9.99 -1.74 9.99
N PRO A 73 10.69 -0.78 10.65
CA PRO A 73 10.49 -0.51 12.08
C PRO A 73 9.05 -0.10 12.42
N ASP A 74 8.34 0.51 11.47
CA ASP A 74 6.97 0.98 11.59
C ASP A 74 5.96 0.11 10.82
N ALA A 75 6.29 -1.17 10.57
CA ALA A 75 5.40 -2.09 9.84
C ALA A 75 4.00 -2.21 10.46
N ALA A 76 3.85 -1.98 11.77
CA ALA A 76 2.55 -1.98 12.45
C ALA A 76 1.59 -0.88 11.95
N MET A 77 2.08 0.16 11.24
CA MET A 77 1.23 1.21 10.67
C MET A 77 0.24 0.65 9.64
N CYS A 78 0.54 -0.49 9.00
CA CYS A 78 -0.38 -1.16 8.07
C CYS A 78 -1.72 -1.54 8.72
N CYS A 79 -1.77 -1.71 10.04
CA CYS A 79 -2.99 -2.09 10.76
C CYS A 79 -4.10 -1.05 10.59
N LEU A 80 -3.77 0.24 10.52
CA LEU A 80 -4.75 1.32 10.37
C LEU A 80 -5.49 1.27 9.02
N PRO A 81 -4.84 1.32 7.85
CA PRO A 81 -5.54 1.20 6.57
C PRO A 81 -6.23 -0.16 6.42
N THR A 82 -5.67 -1.24 6.97
CA THR A 82 -6.33 -2.56 6.98
C THR A 82 -7.64 -2.51 7.75
N PHE A 83 -7.64 -1.98 8.98
CA PHE A 83 -8.84 -1.88 9.80
C PHE A 83 -9.91 -1.01 9.13
N THR A 84 -9.53 0.18 8.64
CA THR A 84 -10.44 1.08 7.91
C THR A 84 -11.05 0.38 6.69
N THR A 85 -10.25 -0.36 5.92
CA THR A 85 -10.74 -1.12 4.76
C THR A 85 -11.75 -2.19 5.17
N LEU A 86 -11.48 -2.94 6.24
CA LEU A 86 -12.40 -3.97 6.74
C LEU A 86 -13.74 -3.38 7.21
N VAL A 87 -13.71 -2.23 7.90
CA VAL A 87 -14.92 -1.52 8.33
C VAL A 87 -15.75 -1.05 7.13
N ILE A 88 -15.11 -0.45 6.12
CA ILE A 88 -15.79 0.01 4.90
C ILE A 88 -16.38 -1.18 4.14
N VAL A 89 -15.61 -2.24 3.92
CA VAL A 89 -16.06 -3.44 3.22
C VAL A 89 -17.22 -4.10 3.95
N PHE A 90 -17.14 -4.23 5.28
CA PHE A 90 -18.24 -4.75 6.08
C PHE A 90 -19.49 -3.88 5.92
N GLY A 91 -19.36 -2.55 6.00
CA GLY A 91 -20.47 -1.62 5.79
C GLY A 91 -21.12 -1.78 4.41
N VAL A 92 -20.33 -1.82 3.33
CA VAL A 92 -20.84 -2.00 1.96
C VAL A 92 -21.52 -3.37 1.79
N VAL A 93 -20.86 -4.46 2.18
CA VAL A 93 -21.41 -5.81 2.00
C VAL A 93 -22.65 -6.03 2.86
N PHE A 94 -22.68 -5.51 4.09
CA PHE A 94 -23.84 -5.62 4.97
C PHE A 94 -25.03 -4.82 4.43
N THR A 95 -24.82 -3.58 4.00
CA THR A 95 -25.89 -2.72 3.45
C THR A 95 -26.43 -3.24 2.13
N LEU A 96 -25.57 -3.81 1.28
CA LEU A 96 -25.93 -4.26 -0.07
C LEU A 96 -26.07 -5.79 -0.19
N TRP A 97 -26.20 -6.50 0.92
CA TRP A 97 -26.19 -7.98 0.95
C TRP A 97 -27.21 -8.60 -0.02
N ASN A 98 -28.40 -8.02 -0.10
CA ASN A 98 -29.48 -8.52 -0.96
C ASN A 98 -29.35 -8.08 -2.42
N GLU A 99 -28.47 -7.11 -2.71
CA GLU A 99 -28.23 -6.60 -4.07
C GLU A 99 -27.01 -7.25 -4.73
N LEU A 100 -26.05 -7.73 -3.93
CA LEU A 100 -24.80 -8.29 -4.41
C LEU A 100 -24.98 -9.75 -4.85
N GLY A 101 -24.63 -10.03 -6.11
CA GLY A 101 -24.54 -11.39 -6.62
C GLY A 101 -23.24 -12.09 -6.20
N VAL A 102 -23.20 -13.41 -6.43
CA VAL A 102 -22.03 -14.24 -6.10
C VAL A 102 -20.81 -13.85 -6.95
N PHE A 103 -21.03 -13.51 -8.23
CA PHE A 103 -19.95 -13.12 -9.14
C PHE A 103 -19.25 -11.84 -8.68
N GLU A 104 -20.04 -10.85 -8.29
CA GLU A 104 -19.60 -9.59 -7.70
C GLU A 104 -18.78 -9.86 -6.44
N LEU A 105 -19.32 -10.69 -5.54
CA LEU A 105 -18.63 -11.04 -4.30
C LEU A 105 -17.29 -11.73 -4.56
N CYS A 106 -17.22 -12.62 -5.55
CA CYS A 106 -15.98 -13.26 -5.98
C CYS A 106 -14.94 -12.24 -6.49
N ILE A 107 -15.36 -11.27 -7.31
CA ILE A 107 -14.47 -10.20 -7.79
C ILE A 107 -13.99 -9.35 -6.61
N LEU A 108 -14.90 -8.93 -5.72
CA LEU A 108 -14.56 -8.14 -4.54
C LEU A 108 -13.55 -8.88 -3.65
N VAL A 109 -13.78 -10.16 -3.39
CA VAL A 109 -12.85 -11.00 -2.60
C VAL A 109 -11.50 -11.13 -3.31
N ALA A 110 -11.48 -11.32 -4.63
CA ALA A 110 -10.22 -11.40 -5.38
C ALA A 110 -9.43 -10.09 -5.32
N LEU A 111 -10.09 -8.95 -5.50
CA LEU A 111 -9.48 -7.62 -5.40
C LEU A 111 -8.95 -7.35 -3.99
N LEU A 112 -9.74 -7.61 -2.96
CA LEU A 112 -9.33 -7.41 -1.56
C LEU A 112 -8.21 -8.37 -1.14
N SER A 113 -8.27 -9.63 -1.55
CA SER A 113 -7.20 -10.60 -1.27
C SER A 113 -5.89 -10.15 -1.91
N THR A 114 -5.94 -9.70 -3.16
CA THR A 114 -4.76 -9.17 -3.86
C THR A 114 -4.25 -7.89 -3.19
N ALA A 115 -5.14 -7.00 -2.76
CA ALA A 115 -4.78 -5.79 -2.02
C ALA A 115 -4.08 -6.11 -0.69
N PHE A 116 -4.63 -7.01 0.13
CA PHE A 116 -4.01 -7.38 1.41
C PHE A 116 -2.69 -8.12 1.21
N ILE A 117 -2.59 -9.03 0.25
CA ILE A 117 -1.34 -9.73 -0.06
C ILE A 117 -0.28 -8.74 -0.53
N SER A 118 -0.62 -7.83 -1.44
CA SER A 118 0.32 -6.84 -1.95
C SER A 118 0.76 -5.84 -0.88
N ALA A 119 -0.16 -5.35 -0.03
CA ALA A 119 0.19 -4.53 1.13
C ALA A 119 1.14 -5.25 2.09
N PHE A 120 0.85 -6.53 2.39
CA PHE A 120 1.72 -7.38 3.20
C PHE A 120 3.11 -7.52 2.56
N LEU A 121 3.18 -7.73 1.24
CA LEU A 121 4.46 -7.85 0.53
C LEU A 121 5.23 -6.53 0.50
N VAL A 122 4.59 -5.35 0.51
CA VAL A 122 5.29 -4.06 0.64
C VAL A 122 6.04 -3.97 1.96
N ILE A 123 5.42 -4.40 3.08
CA ILE A 123 6.02 -4.27 4.41
C ILE A 123 7.05 -5.36 4.75
N CYS A 124 6.99 -6.52 4.08
CA CYS A 124 7.80 -7.69 4.42
C CYS A 124 8.80 -8.11 3.34
N THR A 125 8.85 -7.42 2.19
CA THR A 125 9.86 -7.64 1.14
C THR A 125 11.01 -6.65 1.31
N ASP A 126 12.25 -7.10 1.04
CA ASP A 126 13.38 -6.19 0.92
C ASP A 126 13.09 -5.14 -0.18
N PRO A 127 13.06 -3.83 0.14
CA PRO A 127 12.71 -2.77 -0.80
C PRO A 127 13.75 -2.58 -1.92
N GLY A 128 14.90 -3.24 -1.83
CA GLY A 128 16.08 -3.02 -2.65
C GLY A 128 17.16 -2.31 -1.85
N VAL A 129 17.45 -2.81 -0.64
CA VAL A 129 18.52 -2.27 0.19
C VAL A 129 19.84 -2.37 -0.58
N TYR A 130 20.48 -1.22 -0.75
CA TYR A 130 21.79 -1.15 -1.37
C TYR A 130 22.82 -1.76 -0.41
N PRO A 131 23.53 -2.82 -0.82
CA PRO A 131 24.44 -3.53 0.06
C PRO A 131 25.61 -2.63 0.47
N ARG A 132 26.09 -2.85 1.69
CA ARG A 132 27.39 -2.34 2.13
C ARG A 132 28.45 -3.41 1.84
N LEU A 133 29.58 -3.01 1.23
CA LEU A 133 30.62 -3.92 0.73
C LEU A 133 31.11 -4.88 1.79
N SER A 134 31.40 -6.14 1.46
CA SER A 134 31.98 -7.13 2.38
C SER A 134 33.41 -6.76 2.79
N ARG A 135 33.93 -7.35 3.87
CA ARG A 135 35.31 -7.06 4.34
C ARG A 135 36.31 -7.46 3.26
N GLY A 136 37.10 -6.48 2.79
CA GLY A 136 38.08 -6.66 1.72
C GLY A 136 37.50 -6.72 0.29
N GLU A 137 36.19 -6.52 0.10
CA GLU A 137 35.59 -6.45 -1.22
C GLU A 137 35.88 -5.08 -1.86
N PRO A 138 36.54 -5.02 -3.03
CA PRO A 138 36.72 -3.76 -3.75
C PRO A 138 35.34 -3.21 -4.14
N ASP A 139 35.16 -1.90 -4.01
CA ASP A 139 33.92 -1.25 -4.44
C ASP A 139 33.74 -1.52 -5.96
N PRO A 140 32.73 -2.29 -6.39
CA PRO A 140 32.56 -2.60 -7.82
C PRO A 140 32.20 -1.35 -8.63
N LEU A 141 31.89 -0.24 -7.95
CA LEU A 141 31.63 1.03 -8.57
C LEU A 141 32.80 2.02 -8.39
N HIS A 142 33.99 1.58 -7.94
CA HIS A 142 35.13 2.46 -7.69
C HIS A 142 35.41 3.45 -8.84
N ASP A 143 35.27 2.99 -10.09
CA ASP A 143 35.53 3.76 -11.31
C ASP A 143 34.27 4.40 -11.94
N ALA A 144 33.09 4.25 -11.33
CA ALA A 144 31.85 4.80 -11.87
C ALA A 144 31.79 6.32 -11.68
N GLN A 145 31.61 7.05 -12.78
CA GLN A 145 31.70 8.52 -12.84
C GLN A 145 30.51 9.25 -12.20
N ASP A 146 29.38 8.57 -11.95
CA ASP A 146 28.12 9.18 -11.49
C ASP A 146 27.69 8.76 -10.06
N LEU A 147 28.64 8.35 -9.22
CA LEU A 147 28.31 7.95 -7.85
C LEU A 147 28.08 9.14 -6.93
N VAL A 148 27.08 8.99 -6.07
CA VAL A 148 26.78 9.96 -5.01
C VAL A 148 27.16 9.36 -3.66
N LEU A 149 27.93 10.09 -2.85
CA LEU A 149 28.24 9.67 -1.48
C LEU A 149 27.02 9.87 -0.56
N CYS A 150 26.59 8.81 0.10
CA CYS A 150 25.65 8.92 1.22
C CYS A 150 26.41 9.36 2.48
N ARG A 151 26.12 10.56 2.99
CA ARG A 151 26.79 11.10 4.20
C ARG A 151 26.45 10.33 5.48
N VAL A 152 25.27 9.71 5.54
CA VAL A 152 24.82 8.93 6.71
C VAL A 152 25.45 7.55 6.73
N CYS A 153 25.38 6.81 5.61
CA CYS A 153 25.92 5.46 5.54
C CYS A 153 27.43 5.42 5.26
N GLY A 154 28.02 6.49 4.75
CA GLY A 154 29.43 6.52 4.33
C GLY A 154 29.73 5.63 3.12
N VAL A 155 28.75 5.42 2.23
CA VAL A 155 28.84 4.53 1.06
C VAL A 155 28.57 5.32 -0.22
N ARG A 156 29.38 5.07 -1.27
CA ARG A 156 29.12 5.57 -2.62
C ARG A 156 28.05 4.71 -3.28
N ARG A 157 27.02 5.35 -3.83
CA ARG A 157 25.84 4.67 -4.37
C ARG A 157 25.54 5.13 -5.80
N PRO A 158 24.95 4.25 -6.64
CA PRO A 158 24.56 4.61 -7.99
C PRO A 158 23.46 5.68 -8.01
N PRO A 159 23.22 6.33 -9.17
CA PRO A 159 22.08 7.23 -9.34
C PRO A 159 20.76 6.53 -8.98
N ARG A 160 19.76 7.32 -8.59
CA ARG A 160 18.43 6.86 -8.10
C ARG A 160 18.42 6.10 -6.78
N THR A 161 19.57 5.77 -6.19
CA THR A 161 19.64 5.23 -4.82
C THR A 161 19.56 6.37 -3.81
N SER A 162 18.78 6.22 -2.74
CA SER A 162 18.64 7.25 -1.70
C SER A 162 18.52 6.68 -0.30
N HIS A 163 18.89 7.48 0.70
CA HIS A 163 18.89 7.06 2.10
C HIS A 163 17.50 7.30 2.68
N CYS A 164 16.93 6.27 3.30
CA CYS A 164 15.73 6.37 4.12
C CYS A 164 16.15 6.51 5.58
N TYR A 165 15.84 7.65 6.20
CA TYR A 165 16.17 7.91 7.60
C TYR A 165 15.37 7.03 8.56
N GLN A 166 14.14 6.67 8.22
CA GLN A 166 13.27 5.83 9.04
C GLN A 166 13.83 4.40 9.17
N CYS A 167 14.20 3.80 8.02
CA CYS A 167 14.80 2.47 7.96
C CYS A 167 16.32 2.47 8.21
N ASN A 168 16.96 3.64 8.19
CA ASN A 168 18.41 3.84 8.31
C ASN A 168 19.25 3.03 7.29
N VAL A 169 18.81 3.00 6.03
CA VAL A 169 19.46 2.27 4.94
C VAL A 169 19.39 3.05 3.62
N CYS A 170 20.33 2.80 2.72
CA CYS A 170 20.22 3.21 1.32
C CYS A 170 19.34 2.22 0.57
N VAL A 171 18.38 2.69 -0.21
CA VAL A 171 17.47 1.89 -1.02
C VAL A 171 17.66 2.26 -2.50
N GLU A 172 17.79 1.26 -3.36
CA GLU A 172 17.90 1.41 -4.82
C GLU A 172 16.56 1.86 -5.40
N GLU A 173 16.61 2.77 -6.38
CA GLU A 173 15.42 3.40 -6.96
C GLU A 173 14.41 3.83 -5.89
N HIS A 174 14.92 4.40 -4.80
CA HIS A 174 14.13 4.72 -3.63
C HIS A 174 13.14 5.83 -3.95
N ASP A 175 11.86 5.48 -3.86
CA ASP A 175 10.78 6.42 -4.08
C ASP A 175 10.52 7.19 -2.78
N HIS A 176 9.96 6.50 -1.79
CA HIS A 176 9.64 7.06 -0.48
C HIS A 176 9.52 5.98 0.61
N HIS A 177 9.54 6.41 1.86
CA HIS A 177 9.07 5.61 2.99
C HIS A 177 7.59 5.90 3.22
N CYS A 178 6.74 4.90 3.02
CA CYS A 178 5.29 5.06 3.16
C CYS A 178 4.90 4.88 4.63
N VAL A 179 4.59 5.98 5.31
CA VAL A 179 4.14 5.95 6.72
C VAL A 179 2.78 5.29 6.86
N VAL A 180 1.93 5.37 5.84
CA VAL A 180 0.58 4.76 5.86
C VAL A 180 0.65 3.23 5.87
N ILE A 181 1.54 2.66 5.08
CA ILE A 181 1.72 1.21 4.98
C ILE A 181 2.77 0.70 5.98
N GLY A 182 3.73 1.54 6.38
CA GLY A 182 4.82 1.13 7.28
C GLY A 182 5.94 0.39 6.54
N GLY A 183 6.38 0.93 5.39
CA GLY A 183 7.44 0.30 4.60
C GLY A 183 8.07 1.19 3.54
N CYS A 184 9.31 0.89 3.17
CA CYS A 184 9.99 1.55 2.05
C CYS A 184 9.44 1.07 0.70
N VAL A 185 9.13 2.03 -0.17
CA VAL A 185 8.83 1.81 -1.58
C VAL A 185 10.09 2.11 -2.39
N GLY A 186 10.66 1.08 -3.01
CA GLY A 186 11.87 1.17 -3.82
C GLY A 186 11.89 0.11 -4.91
N ARG A 187 13.08 -0.16 -5.47
CA ARG A 187 13.30 -1.06 -6.62
C ARG A 187 12.46 -2.35 -6.59
N ARG A 188 12.41 -3.03 -5.45
CA ARG A 188 11.84 -4.39 -5.34
C ARG A 188 10.42 -4.41 -4.75
N SER A 189 10.03 -3.36 -4.03
CA SER A 189 8.72 -3.22 -3.39
C SER A 189 7.73 -2.37 -4.18
N LEU A 190 8.19 -1.58 -5.16
CA LEU A 190 7.35 -0.70 -5.99
C LEU A 190 6.22 -1.47 -6.70
N ARG A 191 6.50 -2.66 -7.25
CA ARG A 191 5.49 -3.50 -7.90
C ARG A 191 4.33 -3.87 -6.98
N TRP A 192 4.62 -4.16 -5.71
CA TRP A 192 3.62 -4.53 -4.72
C TRP A 192 2.82 -3.30 -4.30
N PHE A 193 3.49 -2.16 -4.16
CA PHE A 193 2.83 -0.90 -3.84
C PHE A 193 1.85 -0.47 -4.93
N VAL A 194 2.23 -0.57 -6.20
CA VAL A 194 1.36 -0.25 -7.34
C VAL A 194 0.21 -1.23 -7.45
N LEU A 195 0.47 -2.53 -7.28
CA LEU A 195 -0.58 -3.56 -7.28
C LEU A 195 -1.59 -3.32 -6.14
N TYR A 196 -1.12 -2.94 -4.96
CA TYR A 196 -1.97 -2.53 -3.83
C TYR A 196 -2.86 -1.34 -4.20
N LEU A 197 -2.29 -0.26 -4.73
CA LEU A 197 -3.06 0.93 -5.11
C LEU A 197 -4.13 0.62 -6.16
N VAL A 198 -3.79 -0.14 -7.20
CA VAL A 198 -4.72 -0.49 -8.29
C VAL A 198 -5.85 -1.39 -7.77
N THR A 199 -5.54 -2.39 -6.95
CA THR A 199 -6.55 -3.34 -6.44
C THR A 199 -7.48 -2.72 -5.40
N VAL A 200 -6.96 -1.87 -4.49
CA VAL A 200 -7.80 -1.08 -3.56
C VAL A 200 -8.68 -0.09 -4.32
N SER A 201 -8.13 0.58 -5.34
CA SER A 201 -8.90 1.51 -6.17
C SER A 201 -10.01 0.80 -6.94
N GLY A 202 -9.73 -0.39 -7.49
CA GLY A 202 -10.72 -1.23 -8.15
C GLY A 202 -11.84 -1.69 -7.20
N ALA A 203 -11.48 -2.16 -6.00
CA ALA A 203 -12.47 -2.56 -5.00
C ALA A 203 -13.34 -1.37 -4.55
N THR A 204 -12.71 -0.20 -4.36
CA THR A 204 -13.41 1.05 -3.98
C THR A 204 -14.34 1.52 -5.09
N ALA A 205 -13.90 1.49 -6.35
CA ALA A 205 -14.72 1.86 -7.51
C ALA A 205 -15.92 0.92 -7.68
N MET A 206 -15.72 -0.39 -7.47
CA MET A 206 -16.79 -1.37 -7.46
C MET A 206 -17.80 -1.07 -6.34
N GLY A 207 -17.33 -0.84 -5.11
CA GLY A 207 -18.21 -0.46 -3.99
C GLY A 207 -19.01 0.81 -4.28
N LEU A 208 -18.35 1.84 -4.84
CA LEU A 208 -19.00 3.11 -5.20
C LEU A 208 -20.08 2.89 -6.26
N PHE A 209 -19.80 2.09 -7.30
CA PHE A 209 -20.78 1.74 -8.33
C PHE A 209 -22.05 1.13 -7.72
N TRP A 210 -21.90 0.15 -6.81
CA TRP A 210 -23.04 -0.51 -6.19
C TRP A 210 -23.82 0.41 -5.24
N VAL A 211 -23.13 1.26 -4.46
CA VAL A 211 -23.80 2.27 -3.63
C VAL A 211 -24.56 3.28 -4.50
N CYS A 212 -23.97 3.76 -5.60
CA CYS A 212 -24.64 4.65 -6.57
C CYS A 212 -25.89 3.99 -7.15
N ARG A 213 -25.80 2.72 -7.54
CA ARG A 213 -26.93 1.95 -8.07
C ARG A 213 -28.06 1.84 -7.03
N SER A 214 -27.74 1.50 -5.78
CA SER A 214 -28.72 1.35 -4.71
C SER A 214 -29.44 2.68 -4.42
N LEU A 215 -28.69 3.79 -4.30
CA LEU A 215 -29.26 5.14 -4.15
C LEU A 215 -30.15 5.54 -5.33
N PHE A 216 -29.72 5.23 -6.57
CA PHE A 216 -30.49 5.51 -7.77
C PHE A 216 -31.80 4.72 -7.78
N VAL A 217 -31.75 3.39 -7.66
CA VAL A 217 -32.96 2.53 -7.66
C VAL A 217 -33.91 2.90 -6.51
N GLY A 218 -33.38 3.14 -5.31
CA GLY A 218 -34.18 3.60 -4.17
C GLY A 218 -34.92 4.91 -4.46
N SER A 219 -34.26 5.89 -5.09
CA SER A 219 -34.90 7.14 -5.46
C SER A 219 -36.07 6.98 -6.44
N PHE A 220 -35.95 6.07 -7.43
CA PHE A 220 -37.05 5.77 -8.35
C PHE A 220 -38.20 5.02 -7.68
N ALA A 221 -37.89 4.05 -6.80
CA ALA A 221 -38.90 3.31 -6.06
C ALA A 221 -39.75 4.24 -5.19
N VAL A 222 -39.12 5.17 -4.47
CA VAL A 222 -39.81 6.19 -3.66
C VAL A 222 -40.65 7.13 -4.54
N ALA A 223 -40.09 7.57 -5.67
CA ALA A 223 -40.83 8.44 -6.60
C ALA A 223 -42.07 7.75 -7.19
N GLN A 224 -41.98 6.45 -7.46
CA GLN A 224 -43.11 5.66 -7.96
C GLN A 224 -44.15 5.42 -6.87
N GLN A 225 -43.73 5.01 -5.67
CA GLN A 225 -44.65 4.81 -4.53
C GLN A 225 -45.42 6.08 -4.17
N ARG A 226 -44.77 7.25 -4.20
CA ARG A 226 -45.44 8.56 -4.02
C ARG A 226 -46.48 8.86 -5.11
N ARG A 227 -46.27 8.41 -6.35
CA ARG A 227 -47.25 8.57 -7.43
C ARG A 227 -48.44 7.63 -7.23
N ASP A 228 -48.19 6.38 -6.90
CA ASP A 228 -49.23 5.36 -6.75
C ASP A 228 -50.15 5.63 -5.55
N THR A 229 -49.58 6.06 -4.43
CA THR A 229 -50.32 6.50 -3.24
C THR A 229 -51.18 7.72 -3.54
N ARG A 230 -50.64 8.72 -4.24
CA ARG A 230 -51.39 9.89 -4.71
C ARG A 230 -52.56 9.51 -5.63
N ASN A 231 -52.33 8.62 -6.60
CA ASN A 231 -53.37 8.16 -7.53
C ASN A 231 -54.46 7.34 -6.81
N SER A 232 -54.06 6.51 -5.84
CA SER A 232 -54.97 5.70 -5.03
C SER A 232 -55.80 6.53 -4.05
N ALA A 233 -55.23 7.62 -3.51
CA ALA A 233 -55.96 8.59 -2.71
C ALA A 233 -57.00 9.31 -3.57
N TRP A 234 -56.61 9.82 -4.74
CA TRP A 234 -57.51 10.49 -5.69
C TRP A 234 -58.73 9.62 -6.06
N ASN A 235 -58.50 8.37 -6.43
CA ASN A 235 -59.57 7.45 -6.84
C ASN A 235 -60.55 7.10 -5.71
N ARG A 236 -60.15 7.22 -4.43
CA ARG A 236 -60.99 6.85 -3.28
C ARG A 236 -61.79 8.01 -2.71
N THR A 237 -61.24 9.21 -2.67
CA THR A 237 -61.86 10.35 -1.96
C THR A 237 -62.41 11.43 -2.88
N GLY A 238 -62.07 11.42 -4.19
CA GLY A 238 -62.47 12.47 -5.14
C GLY A 238 -61.96 13.88 -4.78
N HIS A 239 -61.16 13.99 -3.72
CA HIS A 239 -60.63 15.22 -3.14
C HIS A 239 -59.14 15.04 -2.83
N TYR A 240 -58.37 16.11 -2.97
CA TYR A 240 -56.97 16.16 -2.54
C TYR A 240 -56.89 15.97 -1.01
N SER A 241 -56.70 14.73 -0.57
CA SER A 241 -56.26 14.44 0.80
C SER A 241 -54.75 14.34 0.81
N VAL A 242 -54.08 15.23 1.55
CA VAL A 242 -52.66 15.09 1.88
C VAL A 242 -52.52 13.87 2.79
N VAL A 243 -52.37 12.69 2.20
CA VAL A 243 -51.95 11.51 2.93
C VAL A 243 -50.49 11.74 3.27
N HIS A 244 -50.21 12.15 4.50
CA HIS A 244 -48.87 12.04 5.06
C HIS A 244 -48.60 10.54 5.26
N ASP A 245 -48.14 9.89 4.19
CA ASP A 245 -47.47 8.61 4.30
C ASP A 245 -46.19 8.86 5.09
N ALA A 246 -46.27 8.65 6.40
CA ALA A 246 -45.13 8.25 7.20
C ALA A 246 -44.73 6.85 6.72
N GLY A 247 -44.15 6.77 5.51
CA GLY A 247 -43.48 5.57 5.08
C GLY A 247 -42.42 5.25 6.12
N ASP A 248 -42.39 4.00 6.58
CA ASP A 248 -41.31 3.40 7.36
C ASP A 248 -40.00 3.35 6.52
N GLU A 249 -39.62 4.48 5.93
CA GLU A 249 -38.27 4.67 5.42
C GLU A 249 -37.38 4.61 6.64
N ASN A 250 -36.36 3.75 6.63
CA ASN A 250 -35.33 3.76 7.64
C ASN A 250 -34.39 4.93 7.30
N PRO A 251 -34.56 6.16 7.86
CA PRO A 251 -33.69 7.29 7.51
C PRO A 251 -32.23 6.98 7.82
N LEU A 252 -32.00 6.09 8.80
CA LEU A 252 -30.70 5.54 9.12
C LEU A 252 -30.06 4.78 7.94
N ALA A 253 -30.81 3.95 7.22
CA ALA A 253 -30.27 3.19 6.09
C ALA A 253 -29.84 4.11 4.94
N ILE A 254 -30.66 5.13 4.63
CA ILE A 254 -30.34 6.15 3.64
C ILE A 254 -29.11 6.96 4.08
N ALA A 255 -29.06 7.38 5.35
CA ALA A 255 -27.91 8.11 5.90
C ALA A 255 -26.62 7.30 5.82
N VAL A 256 -26.67 5.98 6.12
CA VAL A 256 -25.52 5.08 6.00
C VAL A 256 -25.08 4.95 4.53
N LEU A 257 -26.00 4.78 3.58
CA LEU A 257 -25.65 4.71 2.15
C LEU A 257 -25.01 6.01 1.65
N VAL A 258 -25.51 7.17 2.06
CA VAL A 258 -24.92 8.47 1.72
C VAL A 258 -23.53 8.62 2.35
N LEU A 259 -23.35 8.21 3.61
CA LEU A 259 -22.05 8.22 4.27
C LEU A 259 -21.04 7.30 3.56
N LEU A 260 -21.47 6.10 3.17
CA LEU A 260 -20.64 5.17 2.39
C LEU A 260 -20.29 5.76 1.02
N PHE A 261 -21.25 6.38 0.33
CA PHE A 261 -21.00 7.07 -0.95
C PHE A 261 -19.91 8.13 -0.82
N VAL A 262 -20.05 9.05 0.15
CA VAL A 262 -19.07 10.12 0.37
C VAL A 262 -17.71 9.54 0.74
N THR A 263 -17.68 8.55 1.63
CA THR A 263 -16.43 7.90 2.06
C THR A 263 -15.72 7.22 0.91
N LEU A 264 -16.43 6.40 0.12
CA LEU A 264 -15.88 5.69 -1.03
C LEU A 264 -15.42 6.65 -2.13
N LEU A 265 -16.16 7.73 -2.37
CA LEU A 265 -15.77 8.77 -3.33
C LEU A 265 -14.46 9.43 -2.91
N LEU A 266 -14.33 9.83 -1.64
CA LEU A 266 -13.09 10.43 -1.11
C LEU A 266 -11.91 9.46 -1.21
N VAL A 267 -12.10 8.19 -0.84
CA VAL A 267 -11.07 7.16 -0.97
C VAL A 267 -10.67 6.96 -2.43
N LEU A 268 -11.63 6.92 -3.36
CA LEU A 268 -11.35 6.75 -4.78
C LEU A 268 -10.60 7.96 -5.36
N LEU A 269 -10.96 9.18 -4.97
CA LEU A 269 -10.26 10.38 -5.42
C LEU A 269 -8.81 10.41 -4.92
N LEU A 270 -8.58 10.09 -3.65
CA LEU A 270 -7.25 10.11 -3.05
C LEU A 270 -6.38 8.93 -3.51
N VAL A 271 -6.85 7.71 -3.29
CA VAL A 271 -6.09 6.47 -3.58
C VAL A 271 -6.11 6.15 -5.07
N GLY A 272 -7.24 6.34 -5.75
CA GLY A 272 -7.34 6.16 -7.21
C GLY A 272 -6.56 7.20 -7.99
N GLY A 273 -6.58 8.47 -7.55
CA GLY A 273 -5.69 9.49 -8.11
C GLY A 273 -4.21 9.14 -7.96
N LEU A 274 -3.82 8.62 -6.79
CA LEU A 274 -2.47 8.12 -6.56
C LEU A 274 -2.14 6.90 -7.44
N ALA A 275 -3.08 5.96 -7.61
CA ALA A 275 -2.91 4.81 -8.48
C ALA A 275 -2.66 5.22 -9.93
N ILE A 276 -3.46 6.16 -10.47
CA ILE A 276 -3.29 6.72 -11.81
C ILE A 276 -1.91 7.38 -11.94
N PHE A 277 -1.52 8.19 -10.96
CA PHE A 277 -0.21 8.82 -10.95
C PHE A 277 0.92 7.78 -11.00
N TYR A 278 0.89 6.75 -10.15
CA TYR A 278 1.93 5.71 -10.17
C TYR A 278 1.92 4.88 -11.45
N VAL A 279 0.76 4.53 -12.00
CA VAL A 279 0.69 3.85 -13.29
C VAL A 279 1.33 4.70 -14.38
N PHE A 280 1.03 6.01 -14.42
CA PHE A 280 1.68 6.94 -15.36
C PHE A 280 3.21 7.00 -15.18
N MET A 281 3.68 7.06 -13.94
CA MET A 281 5.11 7.06 -13.62
C MET A 281 5.80 5.76 -14.08
N LEU A 282 5.16 4.60 -13.88
CA LEU A 282 5.66 3.31 -14.40
C LEU A 282 5.78 3.32 -15.92
N LEU A 283 4.74 3.79 -16.62
CA LEU A 283 4.72 3.78 -18.08
C LEU A 283 5.78 4.71 -18.69
N THR A 284 6.16 5.77 -17.98
CA THR A 284 7.17 6.75 -18.41
C THR A 284 8.59 6.45 -17.91
N SER A 285 8.79 5.36 -17.13
CA SER A 285 10.07 4.99 -16.49
C SER A 285 10.65 6.04 -15.54
N THR A 286 9.82 6.95 -15.05
CA THR A 286 10.25 8.00 -14.13
C THR A 286 10.02 7.55 -12.69
N THR A 287 10.96 7.86 -11.79
CA THR A 287 10.74 7.77 -10.32
C THR A 287 10.07 9.04 -9.82
N ARG A 288 9.37 9.02 -8.67
CA ARG A 288 8.78 10.24 -8.07
C ARG A 288 9.80 11.37 -7.92
N ARG A 289 11.05 11.04 -7.65
CA ARG A 289 12.14 12.03 -7.52
C ARG A 289 12.55 12.64 -8.86
N GLU A 290 12.46 11.88 -9.95
CA GLU A 290 12.71 12.36 -11.31
C GLU A 290 11.52 13.18 -11.85
N SER A 291 10.27 12.84 -11.49
CA SER A 291 9.11 13.67 -11.84
C SER A 291 9.11 15.01 -11.12
N GLN A 292 9.58 15.06 -9.86
CA GLN A 292 9.80 16.32 -9.16
C GLN A 292 10.87 17.21 -9.83
N ARG A 293 11.71 16.64 -10.69
CA ARG A 293 12.70 17.37 -11.50
C ARG A 293 12.22 17.63 -12.93
N MET A 294 10.95 17.37 -13.23
CA MET A 294 10.30 17.59 -14.53
C MET A 294 10.99 16.86 -15.71
N GLN A 295 11.73 15.78 -15.45
CA GLN A 295 12.39 14.99 -16.49
C GLN A 295 11.44 13.91 -17.05
N PHE A 296 10.36 14.33 -17.71
CA PHE A 296 9.39 13.39 -18.29
C PHE A 296 9.75 13.03 -19.73
N ASN A 297 9.70 11.74 -20.05
CA ASN A 297 9.73 11.27 -21.42
C ASN A 297 8.31 10.92 -21.91
N LEU A 298 7.51 11.93 -22.26
CA LEU A 298 6.14 11.72 -22.77
C LEU A 298 6.11 10.84 -24.03
N ALA A 299 7.18 10.87 -24.85
CA ALA A 299 7.28 10.06 -26.05
C ALA A 299 7.32 8.55 -25.74
N ALA A 300 7.58 8.14 -24.49
CA ALA A 300 7.55 6.75 -24.09
C ALA A 300 6.13 6.16 -24.06
N VAL A 301 5.11 6.96 -23.70
CA VAL A 301 3.70 6.52 -23.65
C VAL A 301 3.14 6.23 -25.05
N LEU A 302 3.76 6.80 -26.08
CA LEU A 302 3.38 6.58 -27.48
C LEU A 302 4.09 5.36 -28.10
N ARG A 303 4.96 4.66 -27.34
CA ARG A 303 5.75 3.51 -27.81
C ARG A 303 5.45 2.25 -27.00
N PRO A 304 4.55 1.37 -27.46
CA PRO A 304 4.13 0.19 -26.70
C PRO A 304 5.27 -0.73 -26.25
N ARG A 305 6.32 -0.90 -27.08
CA ARG A 305 7.50 -1.69 -26.70
C ARG A 305 8.23 -1.10 -25.50
N LEU A 306 8.44 0.21 -25.48
CA LEU A 306 9.11 0.89 -24.37
C LEU A 306 8.27 0.87 -23.10
N MET A 307 6.94 1.00 -23.21
CA MET A 307 6.02 0.83 -22.08
C MET A 307 6.13 -0.57 -21.48
N TRP A 308 6.20 -1.60 -22.32
CA TRP A 308 6.34 -2.99 -21.88
C TRP A 308 7.69 -3.22 -21.18
N GLU A 309 8.78 -2.70 -21.72
CA GLU A 309 10.11 -2.74 -21.09
C GLU A 309 10.10 -2.08 -19.71
N ASN A 310 9.49 -0.89 -19.60
CA ASN A 310 9.35 -0.18 -18.33
C ASN A 310 8.51 -0.97 -17.31
N LEU A 311 7.42 -1.60 -17.77
CA LEU A 311 6.59 -2.44 -16.92
C LEU A 311 7.35 -3.67 -16.41
N MET A 312 8.04 -4.38 -17.29
CA MET A 312 8.84 -5.55 -16.94
C MET A 312 9.99 -5.20 -15.99
N HIS A 313 10.58 -4.02 -16.14
CA HIS A 313 11.61 -3.50 -15.24
C HIS A 313 11.15 -3.36 -13.79
N VAL A 314 9.84 -3.13 -13.56
CA VAL A 314 9.23 -3.06 -12.22
C VAL A 314 8.65 -4.41 -11.79
N ALA A 315 8.00 -5.14 -12.71
CA ALA A 315 7.38 -6.43 -12.42
C ALA A 315 8.40 -7.52 -12.05
N CYS A 316 9.56 -7.51 -12.72
CA CYS A 316 10.65 -8.47 -12.56
C CYS A 316 11.93 -7.80 -12.06
N PRO A 317 11.96 -7.30 -10.81
CA PRO A 317 13.15 -6.68 -10.27
C PRO A 317 14.26 -7.72 -10.01
N PRO A 318 15.53 -7.30 -9.98
CA PRO A 318 16.64 -8.20 -9.69
C PRO A 318 16.52 -8.85 -8.29
N PRO A 319 17.22 -9.98 -8.06
CA PRO A 319 17.24 -10.65 -6.77
C PRO A 319 17.81 -9.76 -5.67
N SER A 320 17.48 -10.06 -4.41
CA SER A 320 17.99 -9.31 -3.26
C SER A 320 19.51 -9.40 -3.21
N LYS A 321 20.16 -8.24 -3.07
CA LYS A 321 21.60 -8.18 -2.81
C LYS A 321 21.95 -8.60 -1.37
N LEU A 322 20.95 -8.68 -0.47
CA LEU A 322 21.12 -9.14 0.91
C LEU A 322 21.04 -10.67 1.08
N LEU A 323 20.59 -11.40 0.05
CA LEU A 323 20.40 -12.85 0.10
C LEU A 323 21.48 -13.63 -0.67
N VAL A 324 22.49 -12.95 -1.22
CA VAL A 324 23.57 -13.60 -1.98
C VAL A 324 24.32 -14.57 -1.06
N PRO A 325 24.43 -15.87 -1.40
CA PRO A 325 25.18 -16.83 -0.59
C PRO A 325 26.65 -16.41 -0.53
N THR A 326 27.20 -16.34 0.67
CA THR A 326 28.62 -16.04 0.94
C THR A 326 29.61 -17.01 0.28
N HIS A 327 29.13 -18.11 -0.33
CA HIS A 327 29.94 -19.22 -0.85
C HIS A 327 30.32 -19.16 -2.33
N ARG A 328 29.96 -18.13 -3.11
CA ARG A 328 30.45 -17.99 -4.50
C ARG A 328 31.76 -17.19 -4.58
N LYS A 329 32.72 -17.51 -3.70
CA LYS A 329 34.08 -16.95 -3.74
C LYS A 329 35.16 -17.97 -4.13
N ASP A 330 34.82 -19.24 -4.30
CA ASP A 330 35.80 -20.31 -4.59
C ASP A 330 35.99 -20.63 -6.09
N PHE A 331 35.49 -19.80 -7.00
CA PHE A 331 35.60 -20.05 -8.45
C PHE A 331 36.05 -18.83 -9.26
N ILE A 332 37.01 -18.06 -8.76
CA ILE A 332 37.91 -17.27 -9.63
C ILE A 332 39.28 -17.21 -8.92
N THR A 333 40.08 -18.25 -9.11
CA THR A 333 41.55 -18.21 -8.97
C THR A 333 42.15 -18.73 -10.25
#